data_AF-A0A5B0KLZ4-F1
#
_entry.id   AF-A0A5B0KLZ4-F1
#
_cell.length_a   1.000
_cell.length_b   1.000
_cell.length_c   1.000
_cell.angle_alpha   90.00
_cell.angle_beta   90.00
_cell.angle_gamma   90.00
#
_symmetry.space_group_name_H-M   'P 1'
#
loop_
_entity.id
_entity.type
_entity.pdbx_description
1 polymer ?
#
loop_
_entity_poly.entity_id
_entity_poly.type
_entity_poly.pdbx_seq_one_letter_code
_entity_poly.pdbx_strand_id
1 'polypeptide(L)'
;MPLLALASDGTRFEAWVMSSTEWESLKAGYRNRALTAGCCGSAVVPVTSQTGWRFFRHKAAACPGQESPRHLITKTVVARAAAALGLDVTTEARLYDGAATADVLIRHRSWKVVVEVQLSRIPLAEIEGRQKRYEAAGLRCAWLVGL
;
A
#
# COMPACT_ATOMS: atom_id res chain seq x y z
N MET A 1 4.41 7.85 1.54
CA MET A 1 3.41 8.34 0.57
C MET A 1 2.53 7.14 0.26
N PRO A 2 1.36 6.98 0.91
CA PRO A 2 0.62 5.73 0.77
C PRO A 2 -0.14 5.61 -0.56
N LEU A 3 -0.42 4.37 -0.98
CA LEU A 3 -1.34 4.02 -2.06
C LEU A 3 -2.79 3.93 -1.58
N LEU A 4 -3.00 3.81 -0.28
CA LEU A 4 -4.32 3.73 0.35
C LEU A 4 -4.59 4.97 1.22
N ALA A 5 -5.79 5.53 1.09
CA ALA A 5 -6.33 6.50 2.05
C ALA A 5 -7.67 6.02 2.62
N LEU A 6 -7.93 6.40 3.87
CA LEU A 6 -9.19 6.15 4.56
C LEU A 6 -9.94 7.47 4.73
N ALA A 7 -11.21 7.51 4.31
CA ALA A 7 -12.12 8.59 4.66
C ALA A 7 -12.70 8.40 6.07
N SER A 8 -13.27 9.47 6.62
CA SER A 8 -13.89 9.47 7.96
C SER A 8 -15.08 8.51 8.10
N ASP A 9 -15.74 8.18 6.99
CA ASP A 9 -16.84 7.21 6.92
C ASP A 9 -16.36 5.75 6.77
N GLY A 10 -15.05 5.51 6.81
CA GLY A 10 -14.44 4.19 6.63
C GLY A 10 -14.18 3.80 5.18
N THR A 11 -14.60 4.63 4.20
CA THR A 11 -14.36 4.35 2.78
C THR A 11 -12.86 4.29 2.48
N ARG A 12 -12.47 3.27 1.73
CA ARG A 12 -11.09 3.05 1.27
C ARG A 12 -10.90 3.59 -0.14
N PHE A 13 -9.84 4.37 -0.35
CA PHE A 13 -9.43 4.85 -1.67
C PHE A 13 -8.08 4.27 -2.04
N GLU A 14 -8.04 3.47 -3.10
CA GLU A 14 -6.86 2.73 -3.54
C GLU A 14 -6.33 3.30 -4.86
N ALA A 15 -5.30 4.16 -4.78
CA ALA A 15 -4.80 4.94 -5.91
C ALA A 15 -4.31 4.08 -7.09
N TRP A 16 -3.92 2.83 -6.83
CA TRP A 16 -3.37 1.92 -7.84
C TRP A 16 -4.43 1.40 -8.82
N VAL A 17 -5.71 1.28 -8.40
CA VAL A 17 -6.81 0.67 -9.18
C VAL A 17 -7.82 1.69 -9.70
N MET A 18 -7.91 2.88 -9.07
CA MET A 18 -8.87 3.91 -9.48
C MET A 18 -8.68 4.32 -10.94
N SER A 19 -9.80 4.38 -11.67
CA SER A 19 -9.86 4.96 -13.00
C SER A 19 -9.48 6.44 -12.98
N SER A 20 -9.16 7.00 -14.15
CA SER A 20 -8.86 8.44 -14.27
C SER A 20 -10.03 9.31 -13.80
N THR A 21 -11.26 8.94 -14.13
CA THR A 21 -12.46 9.67 -13.71
C THR A 21 -12.63 9.64 -12.21
N GLU A 22 -12.56 8.46 -11.57
CA GLU A 22 -12.66 8.34 -10.12
C GLU A 22 -11.57 9.13 -9.39
N TRP A 23 -10.34 9.10 -9.92
CA TRP A 23 -9.22 9.82 -9.33
C TRP A 23 -9.41 11.33 -9.39
N GLU A 24 -9.86 11.87 -10.53
CA GLU A 24 -10.12 13.30 -10.67
C GLU A 24 -11.34 13.74 -9.84
N SER A 25 -12.39 12.91 -9.75
CA SER A 25 -13.51 13.16 -8.83
C SER A 25 -13.05 13.18 -7.36
N LEU A 26 -12.17 12.27 -6.95
CA LEU A 26 -11.59 12.27 -5.61
C LEU A 26 -10.77 13.55 -5.37
N LYS A 27 -9.94 13.97 -6.33
CA LYS A 27 -9.16 15.22 -6.24
C LYS A 27 -10.02 16.47 -6.20
N ALA A 28 -11.19 16.49 -6.84
CA ALA A 28 -12.12 17.61 -6.73
C ALA A 28 -12.78 17.68 -5.33
N GLY A 29 -13.09 16.52 -4.73
CA GLY A 29 -13.88 16.42 -3.50
C GLY A 29 -13.10 16.12 -2.20
N TYR A 30 -11.79 15.87 -2.23
CA TYR A 30 -11.07 15.30 -1.07
C TYR A 30 -11.16 16.14 0.21
N ARG A 31 -11.31 17.47 0.10
CA ARG A 31 -11.41 18.37 1.25
C ARG A 31 -12.59 18.03 2.16
N ASN A 32 -13.67 17.50 1.59
CA ASN A 32 -14.88 17.15 2.33
C ASN A 32 -14.85 15.72 2.88
N ARG A 33 -13.81 14.93 2.57
CA ARG A 33 -13.72 13.50 2.93
C ARG A 33 -12.77 13.21 4.09
N ALA A 34 -12.07 14.22 4.59
CA ALA A 34 -11.10 14.11 5.69
C ALA A 34 -10.16 12.89 5.54
N LEU A 35 -9.52 12.74 4.37
CA LEU A 35 -8.69 11.58 4.06
C LEU A 35 -7.49 11.47 5.00
N THR A 36 -7.27 10.27 5.53
CA THR A 36 -6.16 9.92 6.43
C THR A 36 -5.33 8.76 5.90
N ALA A 37 -4.05 8.73 6.28
CA ALA A 37 -3.17 7.62 5.97
C ALA A 37 -3.37 6.43 6.93
N GLY A 38 -3.36 5.22 6.39
CA GLY A 38 -3.37 4.00 7.21
C GLY A 38 -2.11 3.82 8.08
N CYS A 39 -0.97 4.40 7.73
CA CYS A 39 0.27 4.18 8.48
C CYS A 39 0.37 5.00 9.79
N CYS A 40 -0.21 6.20 9.83
CA CYS A 40 -0.04 7.11 10.97
C CYS A 40 -1.31 7.91 11.33
N GLY A 41 -2.42 7.71 10.63
CA GLY A 41 -3.66 8.47 10.83
C GLY A 41 -3.60 9.94 10.40
N SER A 42 -2.44 10.43 9.94
CA SER A 42 -2.30 11.83 9.51
C SER A 42 -3.11 12.12 8.25
N ALA A 43 -3.58 13.37 8.13
CA ALA A 43 -4.28 13.83 6.94
C ALA A 43 -3.41 13.72 5.68
N VAL A 44 -4.02 13.25 4.59
CA VAL A 44 -3.37 13.11 3.28
C VAL A 44 -4.14 13.84 2.18
N VAL A 45 -3.47 14.09 1.07
CA VAL A 45 -4.07 14.65 -0.15
C VAL A 45 -3.74 13.76 -1.35
N PRO A 46 -4.69 13.55 -2.29
CA PRO A 46 -4.40 12.85 -3.52
C PRO A 46 -3.45 13.68 -4.40
N VAL A 47 -2.40 13.05 -4.93
CA VAL A 47 -1.37 13.68 -5.77
C VAL A 47 -1.09 12.80 -6.99
N THR A 48 -0.93 13.44 -8.14
CA THR A 48 -0.37 12.82 -9.34
C THR A 48 1.06 13.34 -9.53
N SER A 49 2.05 12.45 -9.67
CA SER A 49 3.43 12.86 -9.99
C SER A 49 3.52 13.47 -11.39
N GLN A 50 4.65 14.13 -11.68
CA GLN A 50 4.95 14.62 -13.04
C GLN A 50 4.94 13.48 -14.09
N THR A 51 5.24 12.26 -13.66
CA THR A 51 5.26 11.05 -14.49
C THR A 51 3.93 10.27 -14.47
N GLY A 52 2.88 10.81 -13.86
CA GLY A 52 1.52 10.24 -13.88
C GLY A 52 1.20 9.23 -12.77
N TRP A 53 2.12 8.98 -11.83
CA TRP A 53 1.86 8.06 -10.70
C TRP A 53 0.95 8.71 -9.66
N ARG A 54 -0.07 7.96 -9.23
CA ARG A 54 -1.09 8.42 -8.28
C ARG A 54 -0.78 7.88 -6.89
N PHE A 55 -0.85 8.75 -5.90
CA PHE A 55 -0.62 8.39 -4.49
C PHE A 55 -1.20 9.44 -3.56
N PHE A 56 -1.14 9.16 -2.27
CA PHE A 56 -1.54 10.07 -1.22
C PHE A 56 -0.30 10.68 -0.56
N ARG A 57 -0.25 12.01 -0.48
CA ARG A 57 0.83 12.75 0.18
C ARG A 57 0.38 13.19 1.56
N HIS A 58 1.19 12.92 2.58
CA HIS A 58 0.96 13.43 3.93
C HIS A 58 1.01 14.96 3.95
N LYS A 59 0.12 15.58 4.71
CA LYS A 59 0.20 17.02 5.01
C LYS A 59 1.28 17.32 6.06
N ALA A 60 1.42 16.44 7.06
CA ALA A 60 2.47 16.53 8.07
C ALA A 60 3.77 15.88 7.57
N ALA A 61 4.92 16.48 7.91
CA ALA A 61 6.23 16.00 7.47
C ALA A 61 6.69 14.72 8.19
N ALA A 62 6.37 14.56 9.48
CA ALA A 62 6.87 13.46 10.30
C ALA A 62 5.95 12.22 10.21
N CYS A 63 6.16 11.40 9.17
CA CYS A 63 5.60 10.04 9.12
C CYS A 63 6.75 9.04 9.21
N PRO A 64 6.77 8.12 10.19
CA PRO A 64 7.83 7.12 10.31
C PRO A 64 7.89 6.16 9.11
N GLY A 65 6.78 5.96 8.40
CA GLY A 65 6.70 5.16 7.17
C GLY A 65 6.86 5.97 5.88
N GLN A 66 7.83 6.90 5.81
CA GLN A 66 8.09 7.61 4.55
C GLN A 66 8.74 6.68 3.52
N GLU A 67 7.95 6.28 2.54
CA GLU A 67 8.40 5.46 1.42
C GLU A 67 8.89 6.32 0.24
N SER A 68 9.87 5.80 -0.51
CA SER A 68 10.35 6.43 -1.74
C SER A 68 9.36 6.28 -2.90
N PRO A 69 9.40 7.15 -3.94
CA PRO A 69 8.59 6.96 -5.14
C PRO A 69 8.80 5.60 -5.81
N ARG A 70 10.03 5.07 -5.81
CA ARG A 70 10.33 3.74 -6.38
C ARG A 70 9.58 2.64 -5.66
N HIS A 71 9.53 2.70 -4.32
CA HIS A 71 8.80 1.74 -3.51
C HIS A 71 7.31 1.71 -3.88
N LEU A 72 6.69 2.89 -3.98
CA LEU A 72 5.29 3.04 -4.37
C LEU A 72 5.01 2.52 -5.78
N ILE A 73 5.89 2.82 -6.74
CA ILE A 73 5.77 2.34 -8.13
C ILE A 73 5.83 0.81 -8.16
N THR A 74 6.79 0.19 -7.46
CA THR A 74 6.91 -1.27 -7.41
C THR A 74 5.66 -1.91 -6.85
N LYS A 75 5.11 -1.41 -5.72
CA LYS A 75 3.83 -1.90 -5.17
C LYS A 75 2.69 -1.79 -6.18
N THR A 76 2.61 -0.66 -6.87
CA THR A 76 1.58 -0.43 -7.89
C THR A 76 1.68 -1.43 -9.04
N VAL A 77 2.90 -1.72 -9.51
CA VAL A 77 3.14 -2.70 -10.57
C VAL A 77 2.76 -4.10 -10.10
N VAL A 78 3.17 -4.53 -8.91
CA VAL A 78 2.77 -5.82 -8.34
C VAL A 78 1.25 -5.93 -8.23
N ALA A 79 0.60 -4.91 -7.67
CA ALA A 79 -0.84 -4.91 -7.47
C ALA A 79 -1.61 -4.99 -8.80
N ARG A 80 -1.20 -4.21 -9.80
CA ARG A 80 -1.81 -4.24 -11.14
C ARG A 80 -1.56 -5.55 -11.87
N ALA A 81 -0.36 -6.11 -11.77
CA ALA A 81 -0.05 -7.40 -12.39
C ALA A 81 -0.91 -8.53 -11.80
N ALA A 82 -1.06 -8.57 -10.47
CA ALA A 82 -1.91 -9.53 -9.79
C ALA A 82 -3.40 -9.33 -10.14
N ALA A 83 -3.88 -8.09 -10.17
CA ALA A 83 -5.26 -7.78 -10.54
C ALA A 83 -5.57 -8.14 -12.00
N ALA A 84 -4.62 -7.95 -12.93
CA ALA A 84 -4.76 -8.35 -14.33
C ALA A 84 -4.92 -9.87 -14.51
N LEU A 85 -4.49 -10.67 -13.53
CA LEU A 85 -4.72 -12.12 -13.46
C LEU A 85 -6.05 -12.49 -12.79
N GLY A 86 -6.89 -11.52 -12.44
CA GLY A 86 -8.17 -11.73 -11.77
C GLY A 86 -8.07 -12.09 -10.29
N LEU A 87 -6.94 -11.78 -9.64
CA LEU A 87 -6.73 -12.03 -8.22
C LEU A 87 -7.25 -10.87 -7.37
N ASP A 88 -7.67 -11.17 -6.14
CA ASP A 88 -8.01 -10.14 -5.15
C ASP A 88 -6.72 -9.57 -4.55
N VAL A 89 -6.62 -8.24 -4.49
CA VAL A 89 -5.39 -7.52 -4.16
C VAL A 89 -5.69 -6.40 -3.18
N THR A 90 -4.86 -6.27 -2.14
CA THR A 90 -4.88 -5.14 -1.22
C THR A 90 -3.47 -4.62 -1.04
N THR A 91 -3.22 -3.36 -1.40
CA THR A 91 -1.98 -2.66 -1.04
C THR A 91 -2.04 -2.17 0.40
N GLU A 92 -0.90 -2.15 1.08
CA GLU A 92 -0.80 -1.69 2.48
C GLU A 92 -1.79 -2.44 3.38
N ALA A 93 -1.81 -3.77 3.21
CA ALA A 93 -2.76 -4.65 3.86
C ALA A 93 -2.43 -4.78 5.35
N ARG A 94 -3.34 -4.29 6.20
CA ARG A 94 -3.25 -4.50 7.65
C ARG A 94 -3.53 -5.96 7.99
N LEU A 95 -2.64 -6.53 8.80
CA LEU A 95 -2.65 -7.91 9.28
C LEU A 95 -2.62 -7.92 10.80
N TYR A 96 -3.09 -9.02 11.41
CA TYR A 96 -3.08 -9.23 12.87
C TYR A 96 -3.73 -8.07 13.63
N ASP A 97 -4.96 -7.71 13.24
CA ASP A 97 -5.71 -6.57 13.79
C ASP A 97 -4.96 -5.23 13.72
N GLY A 98 -4.04 -5.11 12.76
CA GLY A 98 -3.25 -3.89 12.53
C GLY A 98 -1.84 -3.92 13.11
N ALA A 99 -1.41 -5.02 13.75
CA ALA A 99 -0.04 -5.12 14.28
C ALA A 99 1.05 -5.22 13.20
N ALA A 100 0.68 -5.60 11.97
CA ALA A 100 1.58 -5.51 10.82
C ALA A 100 0.88 -4.94 9.60
N THR A 101 1.65 -4.34 8.69
CA THR A 101 1.18 -3.92 7.38
C THR A 101 2.08 -4.56 6.32
N ALA A 102 1.47 -5.36 5.45
CA ALA A 102 2.12 -5.94 4.28
C ALA A 102 2.04 -4.96 3.10
N ASP A 103 3.08 -4.90 2.26
CA ASP A 103 3.10 -3.99 1.12
C ASP A 103 2.01 -4.31 0.08
N VAL A 104 1.91 -5.58 -0.32
CA VAL A 104 0.82 -6.08 -1.17
C VAL A 104 0.39 -7.45 -0.68
N LEU A 105 -0.90 -7.63 -0.39
CA LEU A 105 -1.50 -8.94 -0.13
C LEU A 105 -2.36 -9.36 -1.32
N ILE A 106 -2.03 -10.51 -1.88
CA ILE A 106 -2.74 -11.14 -2.99
C ILE A 106 -3.48 -12.37 -2.46
N ARG A 107 -4.76 -12.48 -2.80
CA ARG A 107 -5.65 -13.55 -2.37
C ARG A 107 -6.20 -14.29 -3.59
N HIS A 108 -6.05 -15.60 -3.55
CA HIS A 108 -6.74 -16.56 -4.40
C HIS A 108 -7.68 -17.39 -3.52
N ARG A 109 -8.65 -18.08 -4.14
CA ARG A 109 -9.59 -18.97 -3.44
C ARG A 109 -8.93 -20.03 -2.54
N SER A 110 -7.70 -20.44 -2.83
CA SER A 110 -7.00 -21.52 -2.11
C SER A 110 -5.65 -21.13 -1.50
N TRP A 111 -5.18 -19.90 -1.71
CA TRP A 111 -3.89 -19.46 -1.17
C TRP A 111 -3.85 -17.95 -1.01
N LYS A 112 -2.95 -17.48 -0.16
CA LYS A 112 -2.67 -16.06 0.06
C LYS A 112 -1.15 -15.86 0.05
N VAL A 113 -0.71 -14.80 -0.61
CA VAL A 113 0.70 -14.42 -0.66
C VAL A 113 0.86 -12.94 -0.38
N VAL A 114 1.78 -12.63 0.52
CA VAL A 114 2.30 -11.28 0.73
C VAL A 114 3.48 -11.08 -0.22
N VAL A 115 3.53 -9.93 -0.88
CA VAL A 115 4.70 -9.47 -1.61
C VAL A 115 5.23 -8.24 -0.90
N GLU A 116 6.42 -8.36 -0.32
CA GLU A 116 7.14 -7.24 0.31
C GLU A 116 8.12 -6.63 -0.67
N VAL A 117 8.17 -5.30 -0.70
CA VAL A 117 9.12 -4.54 -1.48
C VAL A 117 10.17 -4.00 -0.52
N GLN A 118 11.44 -4.37 -0.71
CA GLN A 118 12.52 -3.92 0.17
C GLN A 118 13.61 -3.26 -0.66
N LEU A 119 13.55 -1.93 -0.79
CA LEU A 119 14.52 -1.13 -1.57
C LEU A 119 15.54 -0.40 -0.70
N SER A 120 15.43 -0.51 0.61
CA SER A 120 16.40 0.05 1.56
C SER A 120 17.04 -1.08 2.35
N ARG A 121 18.27 -0.88 2.80
CA ARG A 121 18.97 -1.90 3.59
C ARG A 121 18.24 -2.13 4.92
N ILE A 122 17.94 -3.39 5.19
CA ILE A 122 17.50 -3.87 6.50
C ILE A 122 18.30 -5.12 6.88
N PRO A 123 18.48 -5.43 8.17
CA PRO A 123 19.13 -6.65 8.59
C PRO A 123 18.38 -7.89 8.10
N LEU A 124 19.12 -8.94 7.72
CA LEU A 124 18.51 -10.22 7.32
C LEU A 124 17.60 -10.79 8.42
N ALA A 125 18.00 -10.66 9.69
CA ALA A 125 17.19 -11.10 10.83
C ALA A 125 15.80 -10.42 10.88
N GLU A 126 15.67 -9.18 10.38
CA GLU A 126 14.38 -8.50 10.30
C GLU A 126 13.50 -9.07 9.19
N ILE A 127 14.10 -9.39 8.02
CA ILE A 127 13.44 -10.09 6.91
C ILE A 127 12.94 -11.47 7.39
N GLU A 128 13.81 -12.25 8.03
CA GLU A 128 13.47 -13.57 8.58
C GLU A 128 12.37 -13.49 9.64
N GLY A 129 12.42 -12.48 10.51
CA GLY A 129 11.39 -12.23 11.52
C GLY A 129 10.03 -11.91 10.89
N ARG A 130 10.00 -11.08 9.83
CA ARG A 130 8.78 -10.78 9.05
C ARG A 130 8.28 -12.04 8.33
N GLN A 131 9.16 -12.82 7.71
CA GLN A 131 8.83 -14.07 7.03
C GLN A 131 8.16 -15.07 7.98
N LYS A 132 8.75 -15.29 9.16
CA LYS A 132 8.19 -16.19 10.19
C LYS A 132 6.82 -15.75 10.68
N ARG A 133 6.59 -14.44 10.82
CA ARG A 133 5.26 -13.91 11.19
C ARG A 133 4.22 -14.25 10.13
N TYR A 134 4.54 -14.09 8.85
CA TYR A 134 3.63 -14.47 7.75
C TYR A 134 3.36 -15.97 7.70
N GLU A 135 4.39 -16.79 7.87
CA GLU A 135 4.24 -18.24 7.91
C GLU A 135 3.33 -18.69 9.06
N ALA A 136 3.52 -18.14 10.26
CA ALA A 136 2.66 -18.41 11.43
C ALA A 136 1.19 -18.00 11.20
N ALA A 137 0.94 -17.10 10.26
CA ALA A 137 -0.39 -16.66 9.84
C ALA A 137 -1.00 -17.49 8.70
N GLY A 138 -0.31 -18.54 8.23
CA GLY A 138 -0.70 -19.30 7.05
C GLY A 138 -0.55 -18.50 5.74
N LEU A 139 0.27 -17.45 5.73
CA LEU A 139 0.55 -16.63 4.56
C LEU A 139 1.89 -17.04 3.95
N ARG A 140 1.92 -17.21 2.63
CA ARG A 140 3.18 -17.25 1.89
C ARG A 140 3.73 -15.83 1.78
N CYS A 141 5.04 -15.65 1.70
CA CYS A 141 5.63 -14.34 1.48
C CYS A 141 6.76 -14.41 0.46
N ALA A 142 6.77 -13.46 -0.47
CA ALA A 142 7.83 -13.24 -1.46
C ALA A 142 8.42 -11.84 -1.29
N TRP A 143 9.71 -11.69 -1.53
CA TRP A 143 10.43 -10.44 -1.35
C TRP A 143 10.99 -9.95 -2.68
N LEU A 144 10.70 -8.69 -3.00
CA LEU A 144 11.36 -7.94 -4.08
C LEU A 144 12.43 -7.07 -3.45
N VAL A 145 13.67 -7.57 -3.43
CA VAL A 145 14.81 -6.89 -2.83
C VAL A 145 15.58 -6.13 -3.90
N GLY A 146 15.76 -4.82 -3.70
CA GLY A 146 16.55 -3.95 -4.57
C GLY A 146 17.84 -3.47 -3.89
N LEU A 147 18.84 -3.12 -4.70
CA LEU A 147 20.13 -2.55 -4.28
C LEU A 147 20.11 -1.02 -4.29
#